data_AF-A0A559UU31-F1
#
_entry.id   AF-A0A559UU31-F1
#
_cell.length_a   1.000
_cell.length_b   1.000
_cell.length_c   1.000
_cell.angle_alpha   90.00
_cell.angle_beta   90.00
_cell.angle_gamma   90.00
#
_symmetry.space_group_name_H-M   'P 1'
#
loop_
_entity.id
_entity.type
_entity.pdbx_description
1 polymer ?
#
loop_
_entity_poly.entity_id
_entity_poly.type
_entity_poly.pdbx_seq_one_letter_code
_entity_poly.pdbx_strand_id
1 'polypeptide(L)'
;MGEEALRRLDFRALTDRLPVIVDGQMRPVEPACGWFRHLTYLGRDPEDILRHYAYIVLRLMEFLAERGRDLGTVVESDGTARRP
;
A
#
# COMPACT_ATOMS: atom_id res chain seq x y z
N MET A 1 10.12 -20.90 -11.97
CA MET A 1 10.23 -19.80 -10.98
C MET A 1 10.10 -18.40 -11.61
N GLY A 2 10.52 -18.14 -12.85
CA GLY A 2 10.44 -16.80 -13.45
C GLY A 2 9.09 -16.39 -14.07
N GLU A 3 8.29 -17.34 -14.54
CA GLU A 3 7.07 -17.08 -15.31
C GLU A 3 5.94 -16.44 -14.48
N GLU A 4 5.79 -16.86 -13.22
CA GLU A 4 4.86 -16.28 -12.25
C GLU A 4 5.28 -14.86 -11.84
N ALA A 5 6.58 -14.59 -11.77
CA ALA A 5 7.09 -13.24 -11.49
C ALA A 5 6.81 -12.29 -12.66
N LEU A 6 7.00 -12.75 -13.90
CA LEU A 6 6.67 -12.02 -15.12
C LEU A 6 5.18 -11.68 -15.21
N ARG A 7 4.29 -12.65 -14.96
CA ARG A 7 2.83 -12.41 -14.94
C ARG A 7 2.41 -11.33 -13.94
N ARG A 8 3.04 -11.31 -12.77
CA ARG A 8 2.76 -10.30 -11.73
C ARG A 8 3.29 -8.92 -12.10
N LEU A 9 4.38 -8.85 -12.86
CA LEU A 9 4.92 -7.60 -13.40
C LEU A 9 4.03 -7.04 -14.51
N ASP A 10 3.57 -7.89 -15.44
CA ASP A 10 2.61 -7.52 -16.49
C ASP A 10 1.30 -6.99 -15.89
N PHE A 11 0.77 -7.65 -14.86
CA PHE A 11 -0.44 -7.21 -14.17
C PHE A 11 -0.27 -5.86 -13.44
N ARG A 12 0.95 -5.56 -12.97
CA ARG A 12 1.26 -4.30 -12.29
C ARG A 12 1.52 -3.14 -13.25
N ALA A 13 1.65 -3.40 -14.57
CA ALA A 13 1.99 -2.42 -15.59
C ALA A 13 2.97 -1.36 -15.05
N LEU A 14 4.06 -1.81 -14.44
CA LEU A 14 5.17 -0.94 -14.11
C LEU A 14 5.84 -0.66 -15.44
N THR A 15 5.46 0.44 -16.10
CA THR A 15 6.16 0.92 -17.29
C THR A 15 7.66 0.95 -16.99
N ASP A 16 8.47 0.42 -17.90
CA ASP A 16 9.93 0.55 -17.81
C ASP A 16 10.28 2.00 -17.43
N ARG A 17 11.15 2.17 -16.42
CA ARG A 17 11.57 3.45 -15.80
C ARG A 17 10.65 4.02 -14.70
N LEU A 18 9.68 3.28 -14.17
CA LEU A 18 9.01 3.68 -12.93
C LEU A 18 9.97 3.49 -11.72
N PRO A 19 10.17 4.52 -10.88
CA PRO A 19 11.02 4.40 -9.70
C PRO A 19 10.44 3.34 -8.75
N VAL A 20 11.25 2.35 -8.41
CA VAL A 20 10.94 1.37 -7.36
C VAL A 20 11.41 1.96 -6.03
N ILE A 21 10.47 2.18 -5.11
CA ILE A 21 10.78 2.59 -3.74
C ILE A 21 11.28 1.35 -2.99
N VAL A 22 12.41 1.48 -2.29
CA VAL A 22 12.99 0.41 -1.49
C VAL A 22 13.19 0.85 -0.04
N ASP A 23 13.12 -0.10 0.88
CA ASP A 23 13.40 0.13 2.31
C ASP A 23 14.92 0.18 2.58
N GLY A 24 15.29 0.40 3.86
CA GLY A 24 16.69 0.40 4.29
C GLY A 24 17.44 -0.93 4.11
N GLN A 25 16.72 -2.02 3.80
CA GLN A 25 17.28 -3.34 3.48
C GLN A 25 17.24 -3.64 1.97
N MET A 26 17.01 -2.63 1.12
CA MET A 26 16.90 -2.73 -0.34
C MET A 26 15.74 -3.63 -0.81
N ARG A 27 14.68 -3.77 -0.01
CA ARG A 27 13.49 -4.53 -0.39
C ARG A 27 12.45 -3.61 -1.02
N PRO A 28 11.74 -4.04 -2.08
CA PRO A 28 10.67 -3.25 -2.67
C PRO A 28 9.58 -2.92 -1.65
N VAL A 29 9.21 -1.65 -1.56
CA VAL A 29 8.09 -1.16 -0.75
C VAL A 29 6.96 -0.79 -1.70
N GLU A 30 5.79 -1.39 -1.50
CA GLU A 30 4.59 -1.01 -2.24
C GLU A 30 3.99 0.26 -1.62
N PRO A 31 3.94 1.39 -2.35
CA PRO A 31 3.29 2.58 -1.82
C PRO A 31 1.78 2.36 -1.71
N ALA A 32 1.12 2.97 -0.72
CA ALA A 32 -0.33 2.85 -0.54
C ALA A 32 -1.14 3.24 -1.80
N CYS A 33 -0.63 4.19 -2.60
CA CYS A 33 -1.26 4.59 -3.86
C CYS A 33 -1.31 3.44 -4.91
N GLY A 34 -0.36 2.51 -4.88
CA GLY A 34 -0.38 1.30 -5.70
C GLY A 34 -1.55 0.39 -5.36
N TRP A 35 -1.85 0.22 -4.06
CA TRP A 35 -3.02 -0.51 -3.59
C TRP A 35 -4.34 0.18 -3.98
N PHE A 36 -4.46 1.51 -3.80
CA PHE A 36 -5.65 2.25 -4.25
C PHE A 36 -5.90 2.11 -5.76
N ARG A 37 -4.84 2.20 -6.57
CA ARG A 37 -4.92 1.98 -8.02
C ARG A 37 -5.35 0.54 -8.36
N HIS A 38 -4.87 -0.45 -7.62
CA HIS A 38 -5.34 -1.83 -7.79
C HIS A 38 -6.85 -1.95 -7.48
N LEU A 39 -7.34 -1.32 -6.41
CA LEU A 39 -8.77 -1.30 -6.10
C LEU A 39 -9.60 -0.61 -7.19
N THR A 40 -9.09 0.46 -7.81
CA THR A 40 -9.76 1.08 -8.98
C THR A 40 -9.85 0.11 -10.16
N TYR A 41 -8.80 -0.69 -10.43
CA TYR A 41 -8.84 -1.69 -11.50
C TYR A 41 -9.83 -2.83 -11.22
N LEU A 42 -10.07 -3.15 -9.94
CA LEU A 42 -11.11 -4.09 -9.54
C LEU A 42 -12.52 -3.51 -9.63
N GLY A 43 -12.69 -2.27 -10.10
CA GLY A 43 -13.99 -1.62 -10.24
C GLY A 43 -14.65 -1.26 -8.91
N ARG A 44 -13.85 -1.07 -7.85
CA ARG A 44 -14.39 -0.61 -6.55
C ARG A 44 -14.90 0.82 -6.67
N ASP A 45 -16.07 1.07 -6.08
CA ASP A 45 -16.70 2.38 -6.13
C ASP A 45 -15.79 3.46 -5.51
N PRO A 46 -15.40 4.48 -6.29
CA PRO A 46 -14.57 5.56 -5.80
C PRO A 46 -15.25 6.44 -4.75
N GLU A 47 -16.58 6.59 -4.81
CA GLU A 47 -17.28 7.54 -3.94
C GLU A 47 -17.53 6.99 -2.53
N ASP A 48 -17.86 5.70 -2.42
CA ASP A 48 -18.08 5.06 -1.12
C ASP A 48 -16.83 4.32 -0.62
N ILE A 49 -16.41 3.27 -1.34
CA ILE A 49 -15.43 2.30 -0.84
C ILE A 49 -14.01 2.89 -0.80
N LEU A 50 -13.55 3.51 -1.90
CA LEU A 50 -12.19 4.05 -1.94
C LEU A 50 -12.02 5.24 -0.99
N ARG A 51 -13.06 6.05 -0.83
CA ARG A 51 -13.09 7.17 0.12
C ARG A 51 -12.99 6.67 1.57
N HIS A 52 -13.75 5.65 1.94
CA HIS A 52 -13.65 5.03 3.26
C HIS A 52 -12.26 4.45 3.52
N TYR A 53 -11.68 3.74 2.56
CA TYR A 53 -10.32 3.22 2.71
C TYR A 53 -9.26 4.32 2.77
N ALA A 54 -9.39 5.39 1.99
CA ALA A 54 -8.50 6.55 2.06
C ALA A 54 -8.54 7.18 3.46
N TYR A 55 -9.72 7.32 4.04
CA TYR A 55 -9.88 7.81 5.40
C TYR A 55 -9.22 6.90 6.44
N ILE A 56 -9.44 5.58 6.35
CA ILE A 56 -8.82 4.61 7.28
C ILE A 56 -7.30 4.66 7.19
N VAL A 57 -6.75 4.66 5.96
CA VAL A 57 -5.30 4.71 5.73
C VAL A 57 -4.71 6.02 6.26
N LEU A 58 -5.39 7.16 6.05
CA LEU A 58 -4.98 8.45 6.61
C LEU A 58 -4.90 8.39 8.15
N ARG A 59 -5.97 7.93 8.81
CA ARG A 59 -6.01 7.82 10.28
C ARG A 59 -4.99 6.83 10.83
N LEU A 60 -4.63 5.80 10.07
CA LEU A 60 -3.57 4.87 10.42
C LEU A 60 -2.19 5.53 10.30
N MET A 61 -1.94 6.27 9.21
CA MET A 61 -0.67 7.01 9.04
C MET A 61 -0.45 8.03 10.15
N GLU A 62 -1.48 8.78 10.53
CA GLU A 62 -1.42 9.73 11.65
C GLU A 62 -1.05 9.03 12.97
N PHE A 63 -1.73 7.93 13.29
CA PHE A 63 -1.45 7.13 14.50
C PHE A 63 -0.03 6.58 14.57
N LEU A 64 0.53 6.17 13.42
CA LEU A 64 1.89 5.66 13.33
C LEU A 64 2.92 6.78 13.45
N ALA A 65 2.66 7.92 12.81
CA ALA A 65 3.53 9.09 12.86
C ALA A 65 3.71 9.61 14.29
N GLU A 66 2.63 9.63 15.09
CA GLU A 66 2.69 9.96 16.53
C GLU A 66 3.64 9.03 17.33
N ARG A 67 3.91 7.83 16.82
CA ARG A 67 4.79 6.81 17.44
C ARG A 67 6.16 6.72 16.76
N GLY A 68 6.49 7.65 15.86
CA GLY A 68 7.74 7.63 15.11
C GLY A 68 7.86 6.46 14.14
N ARG A 69 6.73 5.93 13.64
CA ARG A 69 6.66 4.82 12.69
C ARG A 69 5.93 5.22 11.41
N ASP A 70 5.99 4.35 10.42
CA ASP A 70 5.36 4.53 9.11
C ASP A 70 4.59 3.28 8.67
N LEU A 71 3.91 3.35 7.52
CA LEU A 71 3.17 2.23 6.94
C LEU A 71 4.04 1.00 6.61
N GLY A 72 5.33 1.21 6.30
CA GLY A 72 6.26 0.12 5.97
C GLY A 72 6.72 -0.67 7.19
N THR A 73 6.56 -0.10 8.39
CA THR A 73 6.93 -0.69 9.68
C THR A 73 5.71 -1.17 10.49
N VAL A 74 4.51 -1.11 9.91
CA VAL A 74 3.27 -1.60 10.52
C VAL A 74 3.33 -3.09 10.78
N VAL A 75 2.98 -3.46 12.00
CA VAL A 75 2.74 -4.86 12.40
C VAL A 75 1.29 -5.04 12.89
N GLU A 76 0.82 -6.28 12.95
CA GLU A 76 -0.57 -6.59 13.34
C GLU A 76 -0.98 -5.97 14.69
N SER A 77 -0.04 -5.90 15.65
CA SER A 77 -0.29 -5.27 16.95
C SER A 77 -0.66 -3.79 16.85
N ASP A 78 -0.22 -3.09 15.81
CA ASP A 78 -0.53 -1.67 15.60
C ASP A 78 -2.00 -1.48 15.23
N GLY A 79 -2.59 -2.46 14.51
CA GLY A 79 -4.01 -2.49 14.21
C GLY A 79 -4.87 -2.64 15.47
N THR A 80 -4.43 -3.47 16.41
CA THR A 80 -5.13 -3.66 17.70
C THR A 80 -4.98 -2.47 18.65
N ALA A 81 -3.84 -1.78 18.61
CA ALA A 81 -3.55 -0.61 19.44
C ALA A 81 -4.28 0.66 18.97
N ARG A 82 -4.64 0.74 17.68
CA ARG A 82 -5.36 1.86 17.05
C ARG A 82 -6.88 1.84 17.27
N ARG A 83 -7.39 1.13 18.28
CA ARG A 83 -8.85 0.97 18.51
C ARG A 83 -9.54 2.36 18.49
N PRO A 84 -10.66 2.52 17.75
CA PRO A 84 -11.34 3.81 17.58
C PRO A 84 -11.83 4.41 18.89
#